data_AF-A0A679FJQ0-F1
#
_entry.id   AF-A0A679FJQ0-F1
#
_cell.length_a   1.000
_cell.length_b   1.000
_cell.length_c   1.000
_cell.angle_alpha   90.00
_cell.angle_beta   90.00
_cell.angle_gamma   90.00
#
_symmetry.space_group_name_H-M   'P 1'
#
loop_
_entity.id
_entity.type
_entity.pdbx_description
1 polymer ?
#
loop_
_entity_poly.entity_id
_entity_poly.type
_entity_poly.pdbx_seq_one_letter_code
_entity_poly.pdbx_strand_id
1 'polypeptide(L)'
;MRYDPIHGFMSPGEYDRFVGFIEEQAAAGNLRELPVDKEYGKGGIYDGRWFLDIENAERWRLVPPDFPFRGLWEPIARPDYVEVSRISHELQASHGLNACQCAGKLASAAHAEGKYEEGVFWRAVEASLTPRGE
;
A
#
# COMPACT_ATOMS: atom_id res chain seq x y z
N MET A 1 16.50 -11.78 -1.39
CA MET A 1 16.84 -10.62 -2.25
C MET A 1 16.03 -9.43 -1.78
N ARG A 2 16.58 -8.21 -1.82
CA ARG A 2 15.88 -6.99 -1.39
C ARG A 2 15.73 -6.05 -2.57
N TYR A 3 14.55 -5.48 -2.75
CA TYR A 3 14.27 -4.50 -3.81
C TYR A 3 14.42 -3.07 -3.27
N ASP A 4 14.80 -2.15 -4.16
CA ASP A 4 14.94 -0.72 -3.85
C ASP A 4 13.86 0.09 -4.57
N PRO A 5 13.25 1.10 -3.92
CA PRO A 5 12.26 1.95 -4.58
C PRO A 5 12.84 2.73 -5.77
N ILE A 6 12.06 2.82 -6.85
CA ILE A 6 12.35 3.63 -8.03
C ILE A 6 11.27 4.70 -8.15
N HIS A 7 11.65 5.98 -8.03
CA HIS A 7 10.73 7.12 -8.10
C HIS A 7 10.76 7.83 -9.46
N GLY A 8 10.80 7.04 -10.53
CA GLY A 8 10.86 7.52 -11.91
C GLY A 8 11.97 6.86 -12.70
N PHE A 9 11.60 6.20 -13.80
CA PHE A 9 12.55 5.66 -14.76
C PHE A 9 13.13 6.78 -15.63
N MET A 10 14.41 6.70 -15.94
CA MET A 10 15.16 7.68 -16.76
C MET A 10 14.77 7.60 -18.23
N SER A 11 14.27 6.44 -18.69
CA SER A 11 13.84 6.23 -20.08
C SER A 11 12.84 5.08 -20.19
N PRO A 12 12.03 5.03 -21.27
CA PRO A 12 11.17 3.88 -21.56
C PRO A 12 11.94 2.55 -21.59
N GLY A 13 13.14 2.53 -22.19
CA GLY A 13 13.95 1.31 -22.25
C GLY A 13 14.50 0.85 -20.89
N GLU A 14 14.61 1.74 -19.90
CA GLU A 14 14.92 1.33 -18.52
C GLU A 14 13.70 0.65 -17.87
N TYR A 15 12.51 1.21 -18.07
CA TYR A 15 11.27 0.60 -17.63
C TYR A 15 11.09 -0.81 -18.23
N ASP A 16 11.28 -0.96 -19.54
CA ASP A 16 11.13 -2.26 -20.21
C ASP A 16 12.09 -3.33 -19.67
N ARG A 17 13.36 -2.94 -19.40
CA ARG A 17 14.33 -3.83 -18.77
C ARG A 17 13.92 -4.21 -17.35
N PHE A 18 13.38 -3.26 -16.59
CA PHE A 18 12.91 -3.52 -15.24
C PHE A 18 11.68 -4.44 -15.23
N VAL A 19 10.76 -4.27 -16.18
CA VAL A 19 9.63 -5.20 -16.38
C VAL A 19 10.13 -6.61 -16.64
N GLY A 20 11.07 -6.79 -17.58
CA GLY A 20 11.67 -8.09 -17.86
C GLY A 20 12.31 -8.72 -16.61
N PHE A 21 13.05 -7.93 -15.83
CA PHE A 21 13.61 -8.38 -14.56
C PHE A 21 12.53 -8.83 -13.56
N ILE A 22 11.46 -8.06 -13.38
CA ILE A 22 10.34 -8.43 -12.49
C ILE A 22 9.65 -9.71 -12.96
N GLU A 23 9.46 -9.88 -14.26
CA GLU A 23 8.87 -11.08 -14.84
C GLU A 23 9.75 -12.32 -14.66
N GLU A 24 11.08 -12.17 -14.78
CA GLU A 24 12.02 -13.22 -14.44
C GLU A 24 11.95 -13.60 -12.96
N GLN A 25 11.86 -12.62 -12.05
CA GLN A 25 11.67 -12.89 -10.62
C GLN A 25 10.32 -13.58 -10.34
N ALA A 26 9.26 -13.22 -11.06
CA ALA A 26 7.98 -13.87 -10.94
C ALA A 26 8.01 -15.32 -11.45
N ALA A 27 8.65 -15.55 -12.60
CA ALA A 27 8.84 -16.89 -13.17
C ALA A 27 9.73 -17.78 -12.29
N ALA A 28 10.72 -17.20 -11.61
CA ALA A 28 11.56 -17.90 -10.64
C ALA A 28 10.83 -18.21 -9.32
N GLY A 29 9.62 -17.68 -9.09
CA GLY A 29 8.85 -17.87 -7.87
C GLY A 29 9.24 -16.94 -6.71
N ASN A 30 10.11 -15.95 -6.95
CA ASN A 30 10.51 -14.96 -5.97
C ASN A 30 9.45 -13.86 -5.80
N LEU A 31 8.76 -13.53 -6.90
CA LEU A 31 7.61 -12.63 -6.91
C LEU A 31 6.33 -13.38 -7.27
N ARG A 32 5.21 -12.94 -6.71
CA ARG A 32 3.88 -13.36 -7.13
C ARG A 32 3.04 -12.16 -7.48
N GLU A 33 2.55 -12.09 -8.72
CA GLU A 33 1.61 -11.05 -9.12
C GLU A 33 0.31 -11.18 -8.32
N LEU A 34 -0.17 -10.05 -7.81
CA LEU A 34 -1.37 -9.94 -6.98
C LEU A 34 -2.46 -9.15 -7.73
N PRO A 35 -3.74 -9.43 -7.47
CA PRO A 35 -4.79 -8.52 -7.89
C PRO A 35 -4.60 -7.15 -7.21
N VAL A 36 -4.84 -6.09 -7.97
CA VAL A 36 -4.81 -4.71 -7.46
C VAL A 36 -5.90 -4.55 -6.40
N ASP A 37 -5.51 -3.99 -5.25
CA ASP A 37 -6.48 -3.64 -4.21
C ASP A 37 -7.20 -2.34 -4.59
N LYS A 38 -8.52 -2.41 -4.72
CA LYS A 38 -9.37 -1.27 -5.10
C LYS A 38 -9.41 -0.19 -4.02
N GLU A 39 -9.08 -0.53 -2.78
CA GLU A 39 -9.07 0.39 -1.64
C GLU A 39 -7.74 1.14 -1.52
N TYR A 40 -6.72 0.77 -2.30
CA TYR A 40 -5.41 1.43 -2.27
C TYR A 40 -5.41 2.75 -3.05
N GLY A 41 -5.73 3.83 -2.34
CA GLY A 41 -5.84 5.18 -2.87
C GLY A 41 -4.56 6.01 -2.78
N LYS A 42 -3.48 5.65 -3.50
CA LYS A 42 -2.39 6.62 -3.70
C LYS A 42 -2.80 7.65 -4.76
N GLY A 43 -3.22 8.84 -4.34
CA GLY A 43 -3.15 10.09 -5.12
C GLY A 43 -3.75 10.08 -6.55
N GLY A 44 -4.72 9.21 -6.86
CA GLY A 44 -5.41 9.18 -8.15
C GLY A 44 -4.84 8.22 -9.20
N ILE A 45 -3.74 7.50 -8.92
CA ILE A 45 -3.23 6.44 -9.81
C ILE A 45 -3.60 5.08 -9.20
N TYR A 46 -4.78 4.60 -9.61
CA TYR A 46 -5.28 3.24 -9.34
C TYR A 46 -4.61 2.18 -10.21
N ASP A 47 -3.73 2.61 -11.11
CA ASP A 47 -3.07 1.76 -12.09
C ASP A 47 -1.75 1.19 -11.56
N GLY A 48 -1.26 0.15 -12.23
CA GLY A 48 -0.02 -0.54 -11.93
C GLY A 48 -0.20 -1.99 -11.50
N ARG A 49 0.82 -2.78 -11.77
CA ARG A 49 0.90 -4.21 -11.42
C ARG A 49 1.41 -4.37 -10.00
N TRP A 50 0.84 -5.32 -9.27
CA TRP A 50 1.15 -5.54 -7.86
C TRP A 50 1.87 -6.87 -7.71
N PHE A 51 2.87 -6.90 -6.86
CA PHE A 51 3.70 -8.09 -6.65
C PHE A 51 3.88 -8.32 -5.15
N LEU A 52 3.88 -9.59 -4.75
CA LEU A 52 4.31 -10.03 -3.43
C LEU A 52 5.71 -10.62 -3.55
N ASP A 53 6.66 -10.04 -2.83
CA ASP A 53 7.92 -10.69 -2.53
C ASP A 53 7.67 -11.83 -1.54
N ILE A 54 7.97 -13.05 -1.98
CA ILE A 54 7.73 -14.25 -1.20
C ILE A 54 8.72 -14.36 -0.03
N GLU A 55 9.94 -13.85 -0.19
CA GLU A 55 10.99 -13.97 0.84
C GLU A 55 10.74 -13.02 2.01
N ASN A 56 10.44 -11.75 1.72
CA ASN A 56 10.26 -10.72 2.74
C ASN A 56 8.79 -10.46 3.11
N ALA A 57 7.84 -11.12 2.43
CA ALA A 57 6.40 -10.86 2.54
C ALA A 57 6.00 -9.39 2.25
N GLU A 58 6.85 -8.66 1.52
CA GLU A 58 6.63 -7.27 1.13
C GLU A 58 5.78 -7.20 -0.14
N ARG A 59 4.86 -6.24 -0.19
CA ARG A 59 4.09 -5.96 -1.40
C ARG A 59 4.72 -4.79 -2.12
N TRP A 60 4.79 -4.89 -3.43
CA TRP A 60 5.41 -3.90 -4.29
C TRP A 60 4.47 -3.54 -5.43
N ARG A 61 4.56 -2.30 -5.88
CA ARG A 61 3.75 -1.78 -6.97
C ARG A 61 4.64 -1.24 -8.08
N LEU A 62 4.40 -1.74 -9.29
CA LEU A 62 5.01 -1.23 -10.52
C LEU A 62 3.99 -0.41 -11.29
N VAL A 63 4.25 0.87 -11.50
CA VAL A 63 3.41 1.75 -12.31
C VAL A 63 4.16 2.14 -13.58
N PRO A 64 3.57 1.97 -14.79
CA PRO A 64 4.20 2.38 -16.02
C PRO A 64 4.40 3.91 -16.09
N PRO A 65 5.40 4.39 -16.86
CA PRO A 65 5.52 5.80 -17.19
C PRO A 65 4.34 6.28 -18.04
N ASP A 66 3.80 7.46 -17.70
CA ASP A 66 2.78 8.18 -18.47
C ASP A 66 3.10 9.68 -18.42
N PHE A 67 3.79 10.19 -19.44
CA PHE A 67 4.47 11.48 -19.40
C PHE A 67 3.52 12.62 -18.95
N PRO A 68 3.91 13.48 -17.99
CA PRO A 68 5.26 13.68 -17.42
C PRO A 68 5.63 12.73 -16.27
N PHE A 69 4.73 11.83 -15.86
CA PHE A 69 5.02 10.84 -14.84
C PHE A 69 5.96 9.76 -15.38
N ARG A 70 7.07 9.53 -14.68
CA ARG A 70 8.15 8.65 -15.15
C ARG A 70 8.00 7.19 -14.69
N GLY A 71 6.84 6.80 -14.20
CA GLY A 71 6.64 5.47 -13.61
C GLY A 71 7.20 5.37 -12.20
N LEU A 72 6.95 4.26 -11.52
CA LEU A 72 7.58 3.96 -10.23
C LEU A 72 7.59 2.47 -9.91
N TRP A 73 8.49 2.09 -9.01
CA TRP A 73 8.49 0.83 -8.29
C TRP A 73 8.59 1.16 -6.79
N GLU A 74 7.59 0.80 -6.00
CA GLU A 74 7.60 1.17 -4.57
C GLU A 74 6.96 0.10 -3.69
N PRO A 75 7.38 0.00 -2.41
CA PRO A 75 6.68 -0.83 -1.45
C PRO A 75 5.29 -0.26 -1.19
N ILE A 76 4.32 -1.16 -1.08
CA ILE A 76 2.97 -0.88 -0.64
C ILE A 76 3.00 -0.96 0.87
N ALA A 77 2.85 0.19 1.54
CA ALA A 77 2.76 0.23 2.99
C ALA A 77 1.60 -0.66 3.45
N ARG A 78 1.92 -1.66 4.29
CA ARG A 78 0.93 -2.43 5.02
C ARG A 78 1.02 -2.02 6.50
N PRO A 79 -0.11 -1.75 7.16
CA PRO A 79 -0.06 -1.48 8.57
C PRO A 79 0.23 -2.77 9.34
N ASP A 80 1.00 -2.65 10.42
CA ASP A 80 1.20 -3.76 11.35
C ASP A 80 -0.13 -4.10 12.00
N TYR A 81 -0.69 -5.26 11.65
CA TYR A 81 -2.01 -5.67 12.14
C TYR A 81 -2.04 -6.00 13.64
N VAL A 82 -0.89 -6.31 14.25
CA VAL A 82 -0.79 -6.45 15.71
C VAL A 82 -1.01 -5.10 16.35
N GLU A 83 -0.36 -4.06 15.83
CA GLU A 83 -0.53 -2.70 16.31
C GLU A 83 -1.92 -2.13 15.99
N VAL A 84 -2.45 -2.40 14.79
CA VAL A 84 -3.84 -2.04 14.43
C VAL A 84 -4.82 -2.64 15.43
N SER A 85 -4.66 -3.89 15.82
CA SER A 85 -5.54 -4.56 16.78
C SER A 85 -5.46 -3.91 18.16
N ARG A 86 -4.23 -3.65 18.65
CA ARG A 86 -3.99 -2.96 19.92
C ARG A 86 -4.64 -1.57 19.93
N ILE A 87 -4.36 -0.75 18.91
CA ILE A 87 -4.90 0.61 18.80
C ILE A 87 -6.42 0.59 18.62
N SER A 88 -6.98 -0.36 17.87
CA SER A 88 -8.44 -0.50 17.75
C SER A 88 -9.08 -0.70 19.13
N HIS A 89 -8.51 -1.61 19.95
CA HIS A 89 -9.01 -1.86 21.29
C HIS A 89 -8.89 -0.62 22.21
N GLU A 90 -7.75 0.07 22.18
CA GLU A 90 -7.54 1.31 22.96
C GLU A 90 -8.51 2.43 22.53
N LEU A 91 -8.73 2.57 21.22
CA LEU A 91 -9.61 3.59 20.67
C LEU A 91 -11.08 3.29 20.99
N GLN A 92 -11.49 2.01 20.95
CA GLN A 92 -12.81 1.57 21.38
C GLN A 92 -13.03 1.82 22.87
N ALA A 93 -12.03 1.56 23.72
CA ALA A 93 -12.10 1.85 25.15
C ALA A 93 -12.25 3.36 25.43
N SER A 94 -11.60 4.21 24.64
CA SER A 94 -11.59 5.66 24.86
C SER A 94 -12.79 6.39 24.24
N HIS A 95 -13.27 5.94 23.08
CA HIS A 95 -14.27 6.64 22.27
C HIS A 95 -15.58 5.85 22.08
N GLY A 96 -15.66 4.62 22.57
CA GLY A 96 -16.86 3.77 22.50
C GLY A 96 -17.37 3.62 21.07
N LEU A 97 -18.66 3.93 20.88
CA LEU A 97 -19.33 3.85 19.58
C LEU A 97 -18.75 4.79 18.51
N ASN A 98 -18.01 5.84 18.93
CA ASN A 98 -17.42 6.81 18.01
C ASN A 98 -16.01 6.41 17.54
N ALA A 99 -15.44 5.31 18.05
CA ALA A 99 -14.06 4.91 17.76
C ALA A 99 -13.79 4.76 16.26
N CYS A 100 -14.73 4.16 15.50
CA CYS A 100 -14.63 4.03 14.05
C CYS A 100 -14.55 5.42 13.36
N GLN A 101 -15.44 6.35 13.71
CA GLN A 101 -15.41 7.71 13.16
C GLN A 101 -14.14 8.48 13.55
N CYS A 102 -13.62 8.27 14.76
CA CYS A 102 -12.35 8.83 15.19
C CYS A 102 -11.19 8.33 14.33
N ALA A 103 -11.09 7.03 14.10
CA ALA A 103 -10.07 6.45 13.23
C ALA A 103 -10.16 7.00 11.80
N GLY A 104 -11.37 7.10 11.23
CA GLY A 104 -11.57 7.71 9.90
C GLY A 104 -11.10 9.17 9.83
N LYS A 105 -11.37 9.97 10.87
CA LYS A 105 -10.89 11.36 10.94
C LYS A 105 -9.36 11.45 11.01
N LEU A 106 -8.73 10.60 11.82
CA LEU A 106 -7.27 10.53 11.94
C LEU A 106 -6.63 10.11 10.61
N ALA A 107 -7.24 9.14 9.91
CA ALA A 107 -6.81 8.75 8.58
C ALA A 107 -6.90 9.92 7.58
N SER A 108 -8.00 10.67 7.58
CA SER A 108 -8.15 11.84 6.70
C SER A 108 -7.15 12.95 7.03
N ALA A 109 -6.90 13.22 8.31
CA ALA A 109 -5.92 14.22 8.74
C ALA A 109 -4.49 13.83 8.33
N ALA A 110 -4.09 12.57 8.55
CA ALA A 110 -2.78 12.07 8.15
C ALA A 110 -2.56 12.18 6.62
N HIS A 111 -3.57 11.85 5.81
CA HIS A 111 -3.50 12.06 4.35
C HIS A 111 -3.39 13.54 3.96
N ALA A 112 -4.12 14.44 4.63
CA ALA A 112 -4.03 15.87 4.38
C ALA A 112 -2.64 16.45 4.72
N GLU A 113 -1.96 15.85 5.70
CA GLU A 113 -0.58 16.18 6.08
C GLU A 113 0.48 15.45 5.22
N GLY A 114 0.07 14.61 4.27
CA GLY A 114 0.99 13.80 3.44
C GLY A 114 1.67 12.65 4.19
N LYS A 115 1.17 12.28 5.38
CA LYS A 115 1.66 11.15 6.18
C LYS A 115 0.95 9.87 5.75
N TYR A 116 1.38 9.32 4.61
CA TYR A 116 0.69 8.21 3.95
C TYR A 116 0.66 6.92 4.78
N GLU A 117 1.78 6.51 5.38
CA GLU A 117 1.85 5.29 6.20
C GLU A 117 0.91 5.38 7.41
N GLU A 118 0.88 6.54 8.06
CA GLU A 118 -0.04 6.83 9.16
C GLU A 118 -1.51 6.84 8.67
N GLY A 119 -1.78 7.40 7.49
CA GLY A 119 -3.10 7.38 6.88
C GLY A 119 -3.60 5.97 6.59
N VAL A 120 -2.75 5.10 6.04
CA VAL A 120 -3.04 3.69 5.79
C VAL A 120 -3.25 2.94 7.11
N PHE A 121 -2.44 3.23 8.12
CA PHE A 121 -2.61 2.67 9.46
C PHE A 121 -3.97 2.99 10.07
N TRP A 122 -4.35 4.27 10.11
CA TRP A 122 -5.65 4.67 10.65
C TRP A 122 -6.83 4.16 9.84
N ARG A 123 -6.69 3.98 8.52
CA ARG A 123 -7.71 3.30 7.69
C ARG A 123 -7.87 1.82 8.07
N ALA A 124 -6.77 1.12 8.34
CA ALA A 124 -6.87 -0.26 8.81
C ALA A 124 -7.49 -0.36 10.21
N VAL A 125 -7.21 0.60 11.10
CA VAL A 125 -7.89 0.72 12.40
C VAL A 125 -9.39 0.97 12.22
N GLU A 126 -9.77 1.91 11.35
CA GLU A 126 -11.17 2.18 11.00
C GLU A 126 -11.87 0.91 10.47
N ALA A 127 -11.25 0.20 9.52
CA ALA A 127 -11.80 -1.03 8.96
C ALA A 127 -11.94 -2.16 10.00
N SER A 128 -10.99 -2.27 10.94
CA SER A 128 -11.04 -3.21 12.06
C SER A 128 -12.18 -2.90 13.04
N LEU A 129 -12.48 -1.61 13.23
CA LEU A 129 -13.56 -1.12 14.11
C LEU A 129 -14.93 -1.08 13.43
N THR A 130 -14.97 -1.12 12.09
CA THR A 130 -16.22 -1.06 11.34
C THR A 130 -17.02 -2.34 11.61
N PRO A 131 -18.27 -2.24 12.10
CA PRO A 131 -19.11 -3.40 12.31
C PRO A 131 -19.29 -4.15 10.97
N ARG A 132 -18.90 -5.42 10.93
CA ARG A 132 -19.23 -6.27 9.79
C ARG A 132 -20.73 -6.54 9.87
N GLY A 133 -21.49 -5.97 8.94
CA GLY A 133 -22.93 -6.25 8.83
C GLY A 133 -23.17 -7.75 8.66
N GLU A 134 -24.20 -8.24 9.36
CA GLU A 134 -24.77 -9.60 9.20
C GLU A 134 -25.34 -9.82 7.78
#